data_AF-A0A968FQ59-F1
#
_entry.id   AF-A0A968FQ59-F1
#
_cell.length_a   1.000
_cell.length_b   1.000
_cell.length_c   1.000
_cell.angle_alpha   90.00
_cell.angle_beta   90.00
_cell.angle_gamma   90.00
#
_symmetry.space_group_name_H-M   'P 1'
#
loop_
_entity.id
_entity.type
_entity.pdbx_description
1 polymer ?
#
loop_
_entity_poly.entity_id
_entity_poly.type
_entity_poly.pdbx_seq_one_letter_code
_entity_poly.pdbx_strand_id
1 'polypeptide(L)' 'RDVGRLLLPATEEERLRLVFQTRAGQIIQGVRGQHKLDVERLLDFLKLVSDWIVQEPQIESMDFN' A
#
# COMPACT_ATOMS: atom_id res chain seq x y z
N ARG A 1 -7.49 -11.69 3.18
CA ARG A 1 -7.59 -11.03 4.51
C ARG A 1 -7.95 -9.58 4.26
N ASP A 2 -8.58 -8.89 5.21
CA ASP A 2 -8.97 -7.48 4.97
C ASP A 2 -7.88 -6.49 5.37
N VAL A 3 -6.93 -6.92 6.21
CA VAL A 3 -5.78 -6.13 6.66
C VAL A 3 -4.48 -6.88 6.38
N GLY A 4 -3.48 -6.17 5.87
CA GLY A 4 -2.10 -6.64 5.74
C GLY A 4 -1.17 -5.77 6.61
N ARG A 5 0.00 -6.32 6.96
CA ARG A 5 1.02 -5.60 7.73
C ARG A 5 2.38 -5.81 7.06
N LEU A 6 3.23 -4.80 7.17
CA LEU A 6 4.57 -4.79 6.59
C LEU A 6 5.50 -4.03 7.53
N LEU A 7 6.72 -4.52 7.70
CA LEU A 7 7.77 -3.82 8.45
C LEU A 7 8.53 -2.89 7.50
N LEU A 8 8.97 -1.75 8.01
CA LEU A 8 9.73 -0.76 7.24
C LEU A 8 11.23 -0.80 7.62
N PRO A 9 12.16 -0.47 6.68
CA PRO A 9 11.89 -0.15 5.29
C PRO A 9 11.49 -1.41 4.49
N ALA A 10 10.63 -1.23 3.51
CA ALA A 10 10.15 -2.34 2.68
C ALA A 10 10.54 -2.17 1.21
N THR A 11 10.83 -3.29 0.56
CA THR A 11 11.07 -3.37 -0.89
C THR A 11 9.77 -3.14 -1.67
N GLU A 12 9.91 -2.85 -2.96
CA GLU A 12 8.77 -2.72 -3.88
C GLU A 12 7.99 -4.05 -4.00
N GLU A 13 8.68 -5.19 -4.07
CA GLU A 13 8.03 -6.51 -4.12
C GLU A 13 7.16 -6.76 -2.88
N GLU A 14 7.65 -6.39 -1.70
CA GLU A 14 6.90 -6.53 -0.44
C GLU A 14 5.66 -5.63 -0.41
N ARG A 15 5.76 -4.39 -0.91
CA ARG A 15 4.61 -3.48 -1.04
C ARG A 15 3.58 -4.01 -2.03
N LEU A 16 4.03 -4.54 -3.17
CA LEU A 16 3.16 -5.13 -4.18
C LEU A 16 2.44 -6.36 -3.62
N ARG A 17 3.17 -7.23 -2.90
CA ARG A 17 2.60 -8.37 -2.19
C ARG A 17 1.58 -7.93 -1.13
N LEU A 18 1.85 -6.84 -0.41
CA LEU A 18 0.94 -6.27 0.59
C LEU A 18 -0.40 -5.84 -0.01
N VAL A 19 -0.38 -5.17 -1.17
CA VAL A 19 -1.61 -4.72 -1.84
C VAL A 19 -2.45 -5.93 -2.26
N PHE A 20 -1.85 -6.90 -2.96
CA PHE A 20 -2.58 -8.01 -3.58
C PHE A 20 -2.94 -9.16 -2.63
N GLN A 21 -2.37 -9.24 -1.43
CA GLN A 21 -2.81 -10.23 -0.41
C GLN A 21 -4.12 -9.85 0.29
N THR A 22 -4.59 -8.61 0.11
CA THR A 22 -5.84 -8.12 0.71
C THR A 22 -7.05 -8.35 -0.21
N ARG A 23 -8.26 -8.33 0.35
CA ARG A 23 -9.49 -8.32 -0.48
C ARG A 23 -9.59 -7.04 -1.33
N ALA A 24 -9.08 -5.92 -0.82
CA ALA A 24 -9.02 -4.67 -1.59
C ALA A 24 -8.15 -4.81 -2.85
N GLY A 25 -7.09 -5.63 -2.79
CA GLY A 25 -6.28 -5.97 -3.96
C GLY A 25 -7.09 -6.52 -5.14
N GLN A 26 -8.16 -7.28 -4.88
CA GLN A 26 -9.06 -7.79 -5.94
C GLN A 26 -9.88 -6.66 -6.58
N ILE A 27 -10.31 -5.68 -5.78
CA ILE A 27 -11.05 -4.50 -6.27
C ILE A 27 -10.13 -3.63 -7.13
N ILE A 28 -8.90 -3.42 -6.66
CA ILE A 28 -7.88 -2.64 -7.36
C ILE A 28 -7.55 -3.27 -8.73
N GLN A 29 -7.50 -4.60 -8.84
CA GLN A 29 -7.31 -5.31 -10.11
C GLN A 29 -8.49 -5.17 -11.09
N GLY A 30 -9.62 -4.63 -10.63
CA GLY A 30 -10.84 -4.53 -11.38
C GLY A 30 -11.80 -5.66 -11.07
N VAL A 31 -13.09 -5.35 -11.14
CA VAL A 31 -14.20 -6.29 -10.94
C VAL A 31 -15.19 -6.16 -12.09
N ARG A 32 -16.15 -7.08 -12.21
CA ARG A 32 -17.13 -7.06 -13.30
C ARG A 32 -17.82 -5.69 -13.38
N GLY A 33 -17.69 -5.01 -14.53
CA GLY A 33 -18.30 -3.70 -14.77
C GLY A 33 -17.47 -2.51 -14.28
N GLN A 34 -16.27 -2.72 -13.75
CA GLN A 34 -15.35 -1.67 -13.31
C GLN A 34 -13.92 -1.95 -13.81
N HIS A 35 -13.26 -0.90 -14.31
CA HIS A 35 -11.87 -1.01 -14.75
C HIS A 35 -10.92 -1.13 -13.55
N LYS A 36 -9.72 -1.65 -13.80
CA LYS A 36 -8.63 -1.67 -12.83
C LYS A 36 -8.32 -0.24 -12.35
N LEU A 37 -8.01 -0.11 -11.07
CA LEU A 37 -7.50 1.13 -10.49
C LEU A 37 -6.00 1.27 -10.75
N ASP A 38 -5.48 2.48 -10.53
CA ASP A 38 -4.07 2.80 -10.74
C ASP A 38 -3.20 2.26 -9.60
N VAL A 39 -2.74 1.02 -9.77
CA VAL A 39 -1.86 0.32 -8.82
C VAL A 39 -0.52 1.04 -8.68
N GLU A 40 0.02 1.56 -9.77
CA GLU A 40 1.36 2.17 -9.80
C GLU A 40 1.37 3.40 -8.90
N ARG A 41 0.37 4.29 -9.05
CA ARG A 41 0.24 5.46 -8.17
C ARG A 41 0.01 5.09 -6.70
N LEU A 42 -0.71 4.01 -6.42
CA LEU A 42 -0.87 3.52 -5.05
C LEU A 42 0.48 3.07 -4.47
N LEU A 43 1.30 2.35 -5.25
CA LEU A 43 2.62 1.90 -4.81
C LEU A 43 3.59 3.06 -4.59
N ASP A 44 3.55 4.07 -5.46
CA ASP A 44 4.33 5.31 -5.31
C ASP A 44 3.94 6.05 -4.03
N PHE A 45 2.65 6.16 -3.76
CA PHE A 45 2.14 6.78 -2.53
C PHE A 45 2.58 6.00 -1.28
N LEU A 46 2.42 4.67 -1.28
CA LEU A 46 2.86 3.83 -0.17
C LEU A 46 4.37 3.95 0.07
N LYS A 47 5.17 4.02 -1.00
CA LYS A 47 6.61 4.27 -0.92
C LYS A 47 6.88 5.60 -0.23
N LEU A 48 6.31 6.69 -0.75
CA LEU A 48 6.48 8.04 -0.23
C LEU A 48 6.21 8.12 1.28
N VAL A 49 5.05 7.62 1.70
CA VAL A 49 4.64 7.65 3.11
C VAL A 49 5.56 6.78 3.97
N SER A 50 5.89 5.57 3.51
CA SER A 50 6.76 4.67 4.25
C SER A 50 8.18 5.23 4.44
N ASP A 51 8.73 5.87 3.41
CA ASP A 51 10.03 6.52 3.49
C ASP A 51 9.98 7.72 4.43
N TRP A 52 8.88 8.49 4.40
CA TRP A 52 8.70 9.65 5.26
C TRP A 52 8.67 9.28 6.75
N ILE A 53 7.91 8.24 7.13
CA ILE A 53 7.86 7.74 8.52
C ILE A 53 9.25 7.26 8.99
N VAL A 54 10.02 6.61 8.12
CA VAL A 54 11.38 6.15 8.46
C VAL A 54 12.34 7.33 8.64
N GLN A 55 12.16 8.42 7.88
CA GLN A 55 13.02 9.60 7.91
C GLN A 55 12.73 10.57 9.07
N GLU A 56 11.52 10.53 9.63
CA GLU A 56 11.07 11.45 10.67
C GLU A 56 10.71 10.69 11.96
N PRO A 57 11.69 10.39 12.85
CA PRO A 57 11.47 9.58 14.05
C PRO A 57 10.45 10.15 15.03
N GLN A 58 10.15 11.45 14.94
CA GLN A 58 9.12 12.12 15.74
C GLN A 58 7.68 11.77 15.32
N ILE A 59 7.50 11.15 14.16
CA ILE A 59 6.18 10.68 13.71
C ILE A 59 5.91 9.32 14.38
N GLU A 60 5.07 9.33 15.42
CA GLU A 60 4.69 8.10 16.13
C GLU A 60 3.66 7.28 15.36
N SER A 61 2.75 7.93 14.64
CA SER A 61 1.74 7.28 13.81
C SER A 61 1.23 8.19 12.70
N MET A 62 0.78 7.58 11.59
CA MET A 62 0.16 8.25 10.47
C MET A 62 -0.95 7.37 9.93
N ASP A 63 -2.12 7.96 9.68
CA ASP A 63 -3.31 7.27 9.21
C ASP A 63 -3.90 8.00 8.00
N PHE A 64 -4.27 7.24 6.96
CA PHE A 64 -4.83 7.75 5.72
C PHE A 64 -6.15 7.04 5.44
N ASN A 65 -7.22 7.82 5.23
CA ASN A 65 -8.57 7.33 4.94
C ASN A 65 -9.09 7.89 3.62
#